data_AF-A0A938FQH7-F1
#
_entry.id   AF-A0A938FQH7-F1
#
_cell.length_a   1.000
_cell.length_b   1.000
_cell.length_c   1.000
_cell.angle_alpha   90.00
_cell.angle_beta   90.00
_cell.angle_gamma   90.00
#
_symmetry.space_group_name_H-M   'P 1'
#
loop_
_entity.id
_entity.type
_entity.pdbx_description
1 polymer ?
#
loop_
_entity_poly.entity_id
_entity_poly.type
_entity_poly.pdbx_seq_one_letter_code
_entity_poly.pdbx_strand_id
1 'polypeptide(L)'
;MSSFYNKFRDEIAAGGATDEQSQKNSSTITTVTGLVVLGLLAWLGVSNPWSLVFVAGLIVSVFLHEVGHYYTAKRSGMKVTQFYMGMGPRVFSFQRGEVEFGLRALPIGAFVRIVGMNNLDQCDPQDEPRTYRQQS
;
A
#
# COMPACT_ATOMS: atom_id res chain seq x y z
N MET A 1 -23.68 -1.45 -16.75
CA MET A 1 -22.31 -1.01 -16.38
C MET A 1 -21.63 -2.19 -15.70
N SER A 2 -20.45 -2.62 -16.17
CA SER A 2 -19.88 -3.92 -15.79
C SER A 2 -19.42 -3.94 -14.33
N SER A 3 -19.68 -5.05 -13.63
CA SER A 3 -19.22 -5.32 -12.26
C SER A 3 -17.72 -5.09 -12.07
N PHE A 4 -16.94 -5.30 -13.14
CA PHE A 4 -15.50 -5.07 -13.15
C PHE A 4 -15.12 -3.60 -12.95
N TYR A 5 -15.84 -2.65 -13.57
CA TYR A 5 -15.51 -1.23 -13.47
C TYR A 5 -15.77 -0.69 -12.05
N ASN A 6 -16.89 -1.09 -11.44
CA ASN A 6 -17.20 -0.70 -10.08
C ASN A 6 -16.19 -1.31 -9.11
N LYS A 7 -15.89 -2.61 -9.25
CA LYS A 7 -14.88 -3.28 -8.42
C LYS A 7 -13.50 -2.65 -8.55
N PHE A 8 -13.06 -2.33 -9.78
CA PHE A 8 -11.77 -1.67 -10.02
C PHE A 8 -11.73 -0.25 -9.45
N ARG A 9 -12.83 0.52 -9.56
CA ARG A 9 -12.95 1.84 -8.93
C ARG A 9 -12.95 1.76 -7.42
N ASP A 10 -13.67 0.81 -6.85
CA ASP A 10 -13.75 0.60 -5.41
C ASP A 10 -12.40 0.12 -4.88
N GLU A 11 -11.66 -0.71 -5.63
CA GLU A 11 -10.30 -1.14 -5.29
C GLU A 11 -9.29 0.01 -5.35
N ILE A 12 -9.38 0.90 -6.35
CA ILE A 12 -8.55 2.11 -6.41
C ILE A 12 -8.94 3.10 -5.31
N ALA A 13 -10.24 3.30 -5.06
CA ALA A 13 -10.75 4.20 -4.04
C ALA A 13 -10.46 3.71 -2.61
N ALA A 14 -10.41 2.40 -2.41
CA ALA A 14 -10.02 1.77 -1.15
C ALA A 14 -8.50 1.65 -0.97
N GLY A 15 -7.68 2.26 -1.83
CA GLY A 15 -6.21 2.21 -1.74
C GLY A 15 -5.64 0.81 -1.92
N GLY A 16 -6.37 -0.07 -2.62
CA GLY A 16 -6.02 -1.46 -2.81
C GLY A 16 -6.26 -2.34 -1.59
N ALA A 17 -7.06 -1.93 -0.59
CA ALA A 17 -7.54 -2.86 0.44
C ALA A 17 -8.38 -3.97 -0.23
N THR A 18 -7.72 -5.09 -0.58
CA THR A 18 -8.39 -6.24 -1.18
C THR A 18 -8.89 -7.17 -0.08
N ASP A 19 -10.16 -7.54 -0.17
CA ASP A 19 -10.77 -8.61 0.60
C ASP A 19 -9.95 -9.91 0.43
N GLU A 20 -9.77 -10.66 1.52
CA GLU A 20 -9.03 -11.94 1.60
C GLU A 20 -9.42 -12.97 0.52
N GLN A 21 -10.57 -12.80 -0.14
CA GLN A 21 -11.09 -13.72 -1.15
C GLN A 21 -10.30 -13.73 -2.48
N SER A 22 -9.46 -12.73 -2.77
CA SER A 22 -8.56 -12.72 -3.94
C SER A 22 -7.26 -13.54 -3.73
N GLN A 23 -7.01 -14.01 -2.50
CA GLN A 23 -5.73 -14.57 -2.07
C GLN A 23 -5.45 -16.00 -2.59
N LYS A 24 -6.46 -16.82 -2.86
CA LYS A 24 -6.27 -18.25 -3.19
C LYS A 24 -5.78 -18.54 -4.62
N ASN A 25 -6.05 -17.65 -5.58
CA ASN A 25 -5.64 -17.80 -6.99
C ASN A 25 -4.43 -16.91 -7.39
N SER A 26 -3.91 -16.11 -6.46
CA SER A 26 -2.91 -15.07 -6.75
C SER A 26 -1.45 -15.48 -6.51
N SER A 27 -1.18 -16.63 -5.87
CA SER A 27 0.19 -17.06 -5.53
C SER A 27 1.09 -17.24 -6.75
N THR A 28 0.58 -17.86 -7.83
CA THR A 28 1.32 -18.02 -9.09
C THR A 28 1.58 -16.68 -9.78
N ILE A 29 0.58 -15.80 -9.84
CA ILE A 29 0.71 -14.48 -10.46
C ILE A 29 1.69 -13.59 -9.68
N THR A 30 1.63 -13.64 -8.35
CA THR A 30 2.55 -12.91 -7.45
C THR A 30 3.99 -13.38 -7.64
N THR A 31 4.20 -14.70 -7.73
CA THR A 31 5.53 -15.30 -7.92
C THR A 31 6.10 -14.97 -9.30
N VAL A 32 5.30 -15.12 -10.35
CA VAL A 32 5.72 -14.81 -11.74
C VAL A 32 6.02 -13.32 -11.90
N THR A 33 5.15 -12.44 -11.39
CA THR A 33 5.36 -10.99 -11.45
C THR A 33 6.63 -10.59 -10.68
N GLY A 34 6.84 -11.17 -9.49
CA GLY A 34 8.06 -10.94 -8.70
C GLY A 34 9.33 -11.36 -9.46
N LEU A 35 9.33 -12.55 -10.08
CA LEU A 35 10.47 -13.03 -10.87
C LEU A 35 10.76 -12.15 -12.10
N VAL A 36 9.71 -11.70 -12.80
CA VAL A 36 9.86 -10.81 -13.96
C VAL A 36 10.44 -9.46 -13.55
N VAL A 37 9.94 -8.85 -12.47
CA VAL A 37 10.45 -7.57 -11.95
C VAL A 37 11.90 -7.70 -11.49
N LEU A 38 12.24 -8.77 -10.77
CA LEU A 38 13.62 -9.03 -10.35
C LEU A 38 14.56 -9.24 -11.55
N GLY A 39 14.12 -9.99 -12.57
CA GLY A 39 14.89 -10.17 -13.80
C GLY A 39 15.12 -8.86 -14.54
N LEU A 40 14.10 -8.00 -14.64
CA LEU A 40 14.21 -6.66 -15.24
C LEU A 40 15.17 -5.75 -14.45
N LEU A 41 15.12 -5.76 -13.12
CA LEU A 41 16.02 -4.97 -12.28
C LEU A 41 17.47 -5.46 -12.39
N ALA A 42 17.70 -6.78 -12.43
CA ALA A 42 19.02 -7.35 -12.64
C ALA A 42 19.58 -7.00 -14.03
N TRP A 43 18.76 -7.12 -15.08
CA TRP A 43 19.12 -6.73 -16.44
C TRP A 43 19.46 -5.24 -16.52
N LEU A 44 18.65 -4.38 -15.91
CA LEU A 44 18.88 -2.94 -15.85
C LEU A 44 20.18 -2.62 -15.07
N GLY A 45 20.45 -3.33 -13.99
CA GLY A 45 21.66 -3.15 -13.19
C GLY A 45 22.96 -3.48 -13.93
N VAL A 46 22.95 -4.55 -14.73
CA VAL A 46 24.12 -4.97 -15.53
C VAL A 46 24.30 -4.06 -16.75
N SER A 47 23.21 -3.61 -17.36
CA SER A 47 23.26 -2.76 -18.56
C SER A 47 23.53 -1.29 -18.25
N ASN A 48 22.99 -0.75 -17.15
CA ASN A 48 23.18 0.65 -16.76
C ASN A 48 23.04 0.86 -15.24
N PRO A 49 24.15 0.80 -14.48
CA PRO A 49 24.12 0.86 -13.02
C PRO A 49 23.56 2.19 -12.48
N TRP A 50 23.71 3.29 -13.23
CA TRP A 50 23.16 4.59 -12.88
C TRP A 50 21.63 4.62 -12.86
N SER A 51 20.99 3.91 -13.79
CA SER A 51 19.53 3.78 -13.81
C SER A 51 19.02 2.99 -12.61
N LEU A 52 19.76 1.97 -12.17
CA LEU A 52 19.39 1.21 -10.96
C LEU A 52 19.45 2.09 -9.72
N VAL A 53 20.50 2.89 -9.54
CA VAL A 53 20.61 3.84 -8.43
C VAL A 53 19.46 4.85 -8.44
N PHE A 54 19.10 5.36 -9.62
CA PHE A 54 17.96 6.28 -9.77
C PHE A 54 16.63 5.62 -9.37
N VAL A 55 16.35 4.40 -9.85
CA VAL A 55 15.13 3.65 -9.49
C VAL A 55 15.08 3.35 -7.99
N ALA A 56 16.20 2.92 -7.40
CA ALA A 56 16.30 2.71 -5.96
C ALA A 56 16.03 4.01 -5.19
N GLY A 57 16.59 5.13 -5.64
CA GLY A 57 16.33 6.46 -5.08
C GLY A 57 14.85 6.86 -5.14
N LEU A 58 14.15 6.55 -6.23
CA LEU A 58 12.70 6.80 -6.34
C LEU A 58 11.89 5.96 -5.35
N ILE A 59 12.21 4.66 -5.22
CA ILE A 59 11.54 3.78 -4.24
C ILE A 59 11.72 4.32 -2.82
N VAL A 60 12.95 4.74 -2.48
CA VAL A 60 13.25 5.35 -1.18
C VAL A 60 12.51 6.69 -0.99
N SER A 61 12.44 7.53 -2.02
CA SER A 61 11.73 8.81 -1.97
C SER A 61 10.23 8.64 -1.70
N VAL A 62 9.57 7.73 -2.42
CA VAL A 62 8.16 7.40 -2.22
C VAL A 62 7.94 6.83 -0.81
N PHE A 63 8.84 5.98 -0.33
CA PHE A 63 8.78 5.48 1.03
C PHE A 63 8.85 6.61 2.07
N LEU A 64 9.82 7.51 1.93
CA LEU A 64 9.98 8.64 2.86
C LEU A 64 8.76 9.58 2.84
N HIS A 65 8.17 9.81 1.67
CA HIS A 65 6.94 10.58 1.53
C HIS A 65 5.80 9.97 2.36
N GLU A 66 5.61 8.66 2.22
CA GLU A 66 4.53 7.93 2.89
C GLU A 66 4.76 7.77 4.39
N VAL A 67 6.03 7.62 4.81
CA VAL A 67 6.44 7.68 6.21
C VAL A 67 6.14 9.06 6.80
N GLY A 68 6.26 10.13 6.00
CA GLY A 68 5.84 11.47 6.38
C GLY A 68 4.37 11.52 6.78
N HIS A 69 3.47 11.00 5.94
CA HIS A 69 2.04 10.90 6.22
C HIS A 69 1.74 10.06 7.46
N TYR A 70 2.41 8.91 7.60
CA TYR A 70 2.28 8.07 8.78
C TYR A 70 2.65 8.82 10.06
N TYR A 71 3.78 9.54 10.03
CA TYR A 71 4.31 10.24 11.19
C TYR A 71 3.44 11.44 11.57
N THR A 72 2.96 12.23 10.59
CA THR A 72 2.06 13.36 10.86
C THR A 72 0.72 12.88 11.41
N ALA A 73 0.12 11.84 10.83
CA ALA A 73 -1.13 11.26 11.32
C ALA A 73 -1.00 10.80 12.79
N LYS A 74 0.07 10.06 13.10
CA LYS A 74 0.30 9.56 14.46
C LYS A 74 0.58 10.68 15.46
N ARG A 75 1.26 11.75 15.03
CA ARG A 75 1.51 12.93 15.87
C ARG A 75 0.25 13.76 16.13
N SER A 76 -0.66 13.82 15.17
CA SER A 76 -1.97 14.48 15.31
C SER A 76 -2.99 13.67 16.12
N GLY A 77 -2.62 12.47 16.59
CA GLY A 77 -3.52 11.60 17.35
C GLY A 77 -4.47 10.77 16.49
N MET A 78 -4.33 10.81 15.16
CA MET A 78 -5.13 10.01 14.24
C MET A 78 -4.76 8.53 14.36
N LYS A 79 -5.74 7.64 14.18
CA LYS A 79 -5.52 6.20 14.14
C LYS A 79 -5.15 5.77 12.72
N VAL A 80 -3.97 5.18 12.58
CA VAL A 80 -3.51 4.55 11.34
C VAL A 80 -3.73 3.05 11.48
N THR A 81 -4.37 2.43 10.48
CA THR A 81 -4.66 0.99 10.51
C THR A 81 -3.75 0.19 9.59
N GLN A 82 -3.33 0.76 8.46
CA GLN A 82 -2.53 0.03 7.46
C GLN A 82 -1.44 0.93 6.88
N PHE A 83 -0.25 0.36 6.71
CA PHE A 83 0.88 0.95 6.02
C PHE A 83 1.44 -0.09 5.05
N TYR A 84 1.28 0.15 3.76
CA TYR A 84 1.73 -0.79 2.74
C TYR A 84 2.61 -0.10 1.73
N MET A 85 3.75 -0.72 1.43
CA MET A 85 4.60 -0.32 0.33
C MET A 85 4.22 -1.12 -0.92
N GLY A 86 4.04 -0.43 -2.03
CA GLY A 86 3.69 -1.01 -3.31
C GLY A 86 2.18 -1.13 -3.56
N MET A 87 1.86 -1.65 -4.74
CA MET A 87 0.50 -1.98 -5.17
C MET A 87 0.38 -3.45 -5.61
N GLY A 88 -0.85 -3.91 -5.73
CA GLY A 88 -1.17 -5.28 -6.16
C GLY A 88 -1.17 -6.29 -5.01
N PRO A 89 -0.89 -7.58 -5.30
CA PRO A 89 -1.07 -8.63 -4.31
C PRO A 89 -0.09 -8.47 -3.14
N ARG A 90 -0.61 -8.73 -1.92
CA ARG A 90 0.16 -8.74 -0.68
C ARG A 90 1.20 -9.86 -0.75
N VAL A 91 2.48 -9.49 -0.69
CA VAL A 91 3.60 -10.44 -0.60
C VAL A 91 3.85 -10.79 0.85
N PHE A 92 3.84 -9.77 1.71
CA PHE A 92 4.07 -9.92 3.14
C PHE A 92 3.28 -8.87 3.90
N SER A 93 2.69 -9.24 5.04
CA SER A 93 2.23 -8.28 6.04
C SER A 93 2.49 -8.80 7.44
N PHE A 94 2.68 -7.88 8.37
CA PHE A 94 2.84 -8.13 9.79
C PHE A 94 2.12 -7.03 10.57
N GLN A 95 1.44 -7.42 11.64
CA GLN A 95 0.76 -6.48 12.51
C GLN A 95 1.70 -6.03 13.63
N ARG A 96 1.85 -4.71 13.82
CA ARG A 96 2.63 -4.14 14.93
C ARG A 96 1.79 -3.10 15.66
N GLY A 97 1.20 -3.53 16.78
CA GLY A 97 0.28 -2.71 17.57
C GLY A 97 -1.03 -2.52 16.80
N GLU A 98 -1.43 -1.26 16.57
CA GLU A 98 -2.66 -0.90 15.85
C GLU A 98 -2.48 -0.86 14.32
N VAL A 99 -1.24 -0.98 13.82
CA VAL A 99 -0.89 -0.76 12.40
C VAL A 99 -0.46 -2.07 11.76
N GLU A 100 -1.08 -2.43 10.63
CA GLU A 100 -0.63 -3.49 9.76
C GLU A 100 0.41 -2.96 8.77
N PHE A 101 1.65 -3.42 8.89
CA PHE A 101 2.72 -3.09 7.96
C PHE A 101 2.84 -4.18 6.89
N GLY A 102 3.00 -3.82 5.62
CA GLY A 102 3.17 -4.82 4.57
C GLY A 102 3.86 -4.34 3.31
N LEU A 103 4.22 -5.30 2.48
CA LEU A 103 4.83 -5.11 1.17
C LEU A 103 4.01 -5.84 0.11
N ARG A 104 3.82 -5.18 -1.03
CA ARG A 104 3.12 -5.71 -2.20
C ARG A 104 4.07 -5.95 -3.36
N ALA A 105 3.63 -6.79 -4.30
CA ALA A 105 4.48 -7.33 -5.34
C ALA A 105 4.99 -6.28 -6.33
N LEU A 106 4.21 -5.22 -6.57
CA LEU A 106 4.63 -4.13 -7.44
C LEU A 106 5.16 -2.99 -6.58
N PRO A 107 6.44 -2.57 -6.75
CA PRO A 107 7.01 -1.44 -6.01
C PRO A 107 6.50 -0.07 -6.49
N ILE A 108 5.36 -0.04 -7.17
CA ILE A 108 4.74 1.18 -7.70
C ILE A 108 3.89 1.78 -6.58
N GLY A 109 4.36 2.87 -5.97
CA GLY A 109 3.64 3.60 -4.94
C GLY A 109 3.74 3.00 -3.54
N ALA A 110 3.06 3.61 -2.59
CA ALA A 110 2.82 3.15 -1.22
C ALA A 110 1.51 3.81 -0.74
N PHE A 111 0.87 3.27 0.29
CA PHE A 111 -0.32 3.89 0.88
C PHE A 111 -0.39 3.71 2.40
N VAL A 112 -0.84 4.76 3.07
CA VAL A 112 -1.25 4.78 4.48
C VAL A 112 -2.76 4.86 4.56
N ARG A 113 -3.37 3.94 5.31
CA ARG A 113 -4.80 3.99 5.64
C ARG A 113 -5.01 4.60 7.01
N ILE A 114 -5.66 5.75 7.03
CA ILE A 114 -6.07 6.47 8.25
C ILE A 114 -7.57 6.23 8.44
N VAL A 115 -8.01 6.01 9.67
CA VAL A 115 -9.43 5.80 9.96
C VAL A 115 -10.22 7.06 9.63
N GLY A 116 -11.35 6.92 8.93
CA GLY A 116 -12.25 8.03 8.59
C GLY A 116 -11.77 8.90 7.43
N MET A 117 -10.85 8.40 6.59
CA MET A 117 -10.43 9.04 5.34
C MET A 117 -11.50 8.88 4.24
N ASN A 118 -12.28 7.79 4.29
CA ASN A 118 -13.47 7.59 3.48
C ASN A 118 -14.72 7.56 4.38
N ASN A 119 -15.81 8.22 3.97
CA ASN A 119 -17.07 8.21 4.71
C ASN A 119 -17.69 6.81 4.83
N LEU A 120 -17.28 5.88 3.95
CA LEU A 120 -17.72 4.49 3.96
C LEU A 120 -16.93 3.59 4.92
N ASP A 121 -15.80 4.06 5.47
CA ASP A 121 -15.03 3.26 6.42
C ASP A 121 -15.80 3.13 7.73
N GLN A 122 -16.16 1.89 8.10
CA GLN A 122 -16.72 1.60 9.42
C GLN A 122 -15.68 1.93 10.49
N CYS A 123 -16.00 2.91 11.33
CA CYS A 123 -15.18 3.33 12.46
C CYS A 123 -15.87 2.85 13.73
N ASP A 124 -15.13 2.18 14.61
CA ASP A 124 -15.62 1.88 15.95
C ASP A 124 -15.96 3.21 16.65
N PRO A 125 -17.13 3.35 17.32
CA PRO A 125 -17.47 4.56 18.05
C PRO A 125 -16.37 5.07 18.99
N GLN A 126 -15.52 4.18 19.52
CA GLN A 126 -14.39 4.56 20.38
C GLN A 126 -13.23 5.22 19.62
N ASP A 127 -13.07 4.93 18.33
CA ASP A 127 -12.02 5.48 17.47
C ASP A 127 -12.45 6.75 16.73
N GLU A 128 -13.72 7.14 16.82
CA GLU A 128 -14.27 8.33 16.14
C GLU A 128 -13.46 9.61 16.42
N PRO A 129 -13.04 9.91 17.66
CA PRO A 129 -12.23 11.10 17.95
C PRO A 129 -10.84 11.10 17.32
N ARG A 130 -10.36 9.93 16.86
CA ARG A 130 -9.05 9.73 16.22
C ARG A 130 -9.18 9.56 14.71
N THR A 131 -10.31 9.97 14.13
CA THR A 131 -10.55 9.90 12.69
C THR A 131 -10.04 11.13 11.95
N TYR A 132 -9.65 10.95 10.70
CA TYR A 132 -9.21 12.03 9.82
C TYR A 132 -10.22 13.19 9.80
N ARG A 133 -11.51 12.89 9.62
CA ARG A 133 -12.60 13.89 9.57
C ARG A 133 -12.81 14.74 10.83
N GLN A 134 -12.32 14.30 12.00
CA GLN A 134 -12.40 15.06 13.24
C GLN A 134 -11.13 15.91 13.49
N GLN A 135 -10.04 15.62 12.78
CA GLN A 135 -8.72 16.23 12.95
C GLN A 135 -8.23 17.03 11.73
N SER A 136 -9.00 17.04 10.63
CA SER A 136 -8.82 17.89 9.44
C SER A 136 -9.65 19.16 9.53
#